data_AF-A0A3S0HPJ5-F1
#
_entry.id   AF-A0A3S0HPJ5-F1
#
_cell.length_a   1.000
_cell.length_b   1.000
_cell.length_c   1.000
_cell.angle_alpha   90.00
_cell.angle_beta   90.00
_cell.angle_gamma   90.00
#
_symmetry.space_group_name_H-M   'P 1'
#
loop_
_entity.id
_entity.type
_entity.pdbx_description
1 polymer ?
#
loop_
_entity_poly.entity_id
_entity_poly.type
_entity_poly.pdbx_seq_one_letter_code
_entity_poly.pdbx_strand_id
1 'polypeptide(L)'
;MENKDKATTGLQVAVTILGKWGASSEQGVAILRVSPETYARARRRDPEWKVNLDEDQLTRISYILNIHAALRVILDNPKNVYGFMSMINHNEYFNGRSPLQIISQGNLYSLRETWLRVTWSAL
;
A
#
# COMPACT_ATOMS: atom_id res chain seq x y z
N MET A 1 20.70 -9.64 11.79
CA MET A 1 21.00 -8.75 10.65
C MET A 1 19.94 -8.87 9.55
N GLU A 2 19.50 -10.09 9.22
CA GLU A 2 18.55 -10.41 8.13
C GLU A 2 17.16 -9.74 8.16
N ASN A 3 16.62 -9.40 9.34
CA ASN A 3 15.26 -8.86 9.46
C ASN A 3 15.15 -7.38 9.06
N LYS A 4 16.17 -6.57 9.35
CA LYS A 4 16.15 -5.12 9.03
C LYS A 4 16.23 -4.86 7.53
N ASP A 5 17.00 -5.69 6.82
CA ASP A 5 17.10 -5.60 5.35
C ASP A 5 15.75 -5.89 4.70
N LYS A 6 15.07 -6.96 5.14
CA LYS A 6 13.71 -7.30 4.67
C LYS A 6 12.70 -6.20 4.98
N ALA A 7 12.75 -5.61 6.18
CA ALA A 7 11.87 -4.51 6.57
C ALA A 7 12.08 -3.26 5.69
N THR A 8 13.34 -2.84 5.48
CA THR A 8 13.67 -1.74 4.57
C THR A 8 13.17 -2.00 3.16
N THR A 9 13.49 -3.17 2.60
CA THR A 9 13.06 -3.52 1.24
C THR A 9 11.54 -3.55 1.13
N GLY A 10 10.84 -4.12 2.11
CA GLY A 10 9.38 -4.14 2.17
C GLY A 10 8.78 -2.74 2.12
N LEU A 11 9.32 -1.81 2.94
CA LEU A 11 8.89 -0.42 2.94
C LEU A 11 9.13 0.26 1.59
N GLN A 12 10.34 0.12 1.01
CA GLN A 12 10.69 0.70 -0.29
C GLN A 12 9.76 0.21 -1.41
N VAL A 13 9.40 -1.08 -1.40
CA VAL A 13 8.45 -1.66 -2.35
C VAL A 13 7.05 -1.12 -2.13
N ALA A 14 6.56 -1.04 -0.89
CA ALA A 14 5.25 -0.48 -0.57
C ALA A 14 5.12 0.98 -1.01
N VAL A 15 6.13 1.83 -0.73
CA VAL A 15 6.18 3.23 -1.20
C VAL A 15 6.12 3.32 -2.73
N THR A 16 6.80 2.40 -3.42
CA THR A 16 6.79 2.36 -4.89
C THR A 16 5.41 1.97 -5.44
N ILE A 17 4.75 0.99 -4.83
CA ILE A 17 3.39 0.58 -5.21
C ILE A 17 2.40 1.72 -5.00
N LEU A 18 2.44 2.38 -3.84
CA LEU A 18 1.59 3.53 -3.54
C LEU A 18 1.76 4.65 -4.56
N GLY A 19 3.00 4.97 -4.94
CA GLY A 19 3.27 5.94 -6.00
C GLY A 19 2.67 5.54 -7.36
N LYS A 20 2.71 4.25 -7.70
CA LYS A 20 2.08 3.74 -8.94
C LYS A 20 0.55 3.75 -8.89
N TRP A 21 -0.04 3.63 -7.70
CA TRP A 21 -1.47 3.87 -7.47
C TRP A 21 -1.85 5.36 -7.40
N GLY A 22 -0.90 6.27 -7.62
CA GLY A 22 -1.14 7.71 -7.62
C GLY A 22 -1.30 8.32 -6.22
N ALA A 23 -0.84 7.65 -5.16
CA ALA A 23 -0.85 8.21 -3.82
C ALA A 23 0.09 9.42 -3.70
N SER A 24 -0.36 10.47 -3.01
CA SER A 24 0.50 11.57 -2.60
C SER A 24 1.48 11.13 -1.49
N SER A 25 2.50 11.95 -1.21
CA SER A 25 3.42 11.66 -0.10
C SER A 25 2.70 11.66 1.24
N GLU A 26 1.75 12.58 1.43
CA GLU A 26 0.94 12.72 2.63
C GLU A 26 0.04 11.49 2.83
N GLN A 27 -0.59 11.01 1.76
CA GLN A 27 -1.36 9.77 1.78
C GLN A 27 -0.48 8.57 2.13
N GLY A 28 0.69 8.45 1.52
CA GLY A 28 1.60 7.34 1.79
C GLY A 28 2.13 7.31 3.22
N VAL A 29 2.44 8.49 3.78
CA VAL A 29 2.80 8.69 5.20
C VAL A 29 1.67 8.20 6.11
N ALA A 30 0.43 8.60 5.83
CA ALA A 30 -0.74 8.21 6.60
C ALA A 30 -1.02 6.70 6.51
N ILE A 31 -0.97 6.13 5.31
CA ILE A 31 -1.23 4.70 5.04
C ILE A 31 -0.24 3.81 5.79
N LEU A 32 1.06 4.14 5.70
CA LEU A 32 2.14 3.31 6.24
C LEU A 32 2.50 3.63 7.70
N ARG A 33 1.94 4.70 8.28
CA ARG A 33 2.26 5.21 9.63
C ARG A 33 3.76 5.35 9.85
N VAL A 34 4.45 6.01 8.92
CA VAL A 34 5.88 6.35 9.02
C VAL A 34 6.06 7.86 9.00
N SER A 35 7.20 8.38 9.45
CA SER A 35 7.47 9.81 9.34
C SER A 35 7.63 10.26 7.87
N PRO A 36 7.39 11.54 7.55
CA PRO A 36 7.66 12.08 6.21
C PRO A 36 9.10 11.85 5.74
N GLU A 37 10.09 11.95 6.63
CA GLU A 37 11.50 11.70 6.33
C GLU A 37 11.74 10.23 6.01
N THR A 38 11.14 9.32 6.78
CA THR A 38 11.23 7.87 6.56
C THR A 38 10.62 7.50 5.21
N TYR A 39 9.45 8.06 4.87
CA TYR A 39 8.81 7.87 3.58
C TYR A 39 9.67 8.41 2.43
N ALA A 40 10.21 9.62 2.58
CA ALA A 40 11.07 10.24 1.57
C ALA A 40 12.37 9.45 1.34
N ARG A 41 13.00 8.92 2.41
CA ARG A 41 14.17 8.05 2.30
C ARG A 41 13.84 6.72 1.62
N ALA A 42 12.74 6.08 2.00
CA ALA A 42 12.28 4.85 1.35
C ALA A 42 12.03 5.06 -0.14
N ARG A 43 11.49 6.23 -0.53
CA ARG A 43 11.28 6.57 -1.94
C ARG A 43 12.58 6.70 -2.75
N ARG A 44 13.67 7.15 -2.12
CA ARG A 44 15.00 7.28 -2.76
C ARG A 44 15.70 5.95 -2.99
N ARG A 45 15.31 4.89 -2.27
CA ARG A 45 15.90 3.54 -2.37
C ARG A 45 17.42 3.50 -2.16
N ASP A 46 17.89 4.26 -1.17
CA ASP A 46 19.30 4.22 -0.75
C ASP A 46 19.67 2.78 -0.27
N PRO A 47 20.69 2.12 -0.87
CA PRO A 47 21.09 0.75 -0.51
C PRO A 47 21.59 0.59 0.92
N GLU A 48 22.26 1.63 1.45
CA GLU A 48 22.90 1.59 2.77
C GLU A 48 21.92 1.96 3.89
N TRP A 49 20.79 2.58 3.55
CA TRP A 49 19.82 3.01 4.53
C TRP A 49 19.05 1.82 5.13
N LYS A 50 18.98 1.77 6.47
CA LYS A 50 18.20 0.79 7.22
C LYS A 50 17.14 1.48 8.08
N VAL A 51 15.98 0.85 8.21
CA VAL A 51 14.87 1.32 9.06
C VAL A 51 14.49 0.25 10.08
N ASN A 52 14.13 0.68 11.28
CA ASN A 52 13.45 -0.18 12.25
C ASN A 52 11.95 0.11 12.14
N LEU A 53 11.15 -0.92 11.95
CA LEU A 53 9.71 -0.83 11.86
C LEU A 53 9.08 -1.67 12.98
N ASP A 54 7.97 -1.18 13.50
CA ASP A 54 7.15 -1.94 14.45
C ASP A 54 6.18 -2.90 13.72
N GLU A 55 5.49 -3.74 14.49
CA GLU A 55 4.59 -4.77 13.95
C GLU A 55 3.42 -4.19 13.16
N ASP A 56 2.86 -3.06 13.56
CA ASP A 56 1.75 -2.42 12.84
C ASP A 56 2.24 -1.83 11.50
N GLN A 57 3.44 -1.23 11.45
CA GLN A 57 4.05 -0.79 10.19
C GLN A 57 4.34 -1.95 9.23
N LEU A 58 4.87 -3.06 9.75
CA LEU A 58 5.10 -4.28 8.97
C LEU A 58 3.77 -4.87 8.46
N THR A 59 2.73 -4.86 9.27
CA THR A 59 1.38 -5.30 8.89
C THR A 59 0.80 -4.44 7.76
N ARG A 60 0.94 -3.11 7.85
CA ARG A 60 0.51 -2.17 6.79
C ARG A 60 1.23 -2.44 5.48
N ILE A 61 2.56 -2.62 5.55
CA ILE A 61 3.37 -2.99 4.39
C ILE A 61 2.84 -4.30 3.78
N SER A 62 2.58 -5.32 4.60
CA SER A 62 2.03 -6.59 4.13
C SER A 62 0.70 -6.43 3.40
N TYR A 63 -0.23 -5.59 3.89
CA TYR A 63 -1.48 -5.33 3.18
C TYR A 63 -1.26 -4.67 1.82
N ILE A 64 -0.38 -3.67 1.72
CA ILE A 64 -0.08 -3.02 0.43
C ILE A 64 0.50 -4.02 -0.57
N LEU A 65 1.45 -4.86 -0.13
CA LEU A 65 2.04 -5.90 -0.97
C LEU A 65 1.00 -6.92 -1.42
N ASN A 66 0.13 -7.37 -0.52
CA ASN A 66 -0.88 -8.38 -0.82
C ASN A 66 -2.02 -7.86 -1.71
N ILE A 67 -2.46 -6.62 -1.51
CA ILE A 67 -3.42 -5.98 -2.43
C ILE A 67 -2.83 -5.91 -3.83
N HIS A 68 -1.56 -5.47 -3.96
CA HIS A 68 -0.90 -5.43 -5.26
C HIS A 68 -0.75 -6.82 -5.91
N ALA A 69 -0.38 -7.83 -5.12
CA ALA A 69 -0.28 -9.20 -5.58
C ALA A 69 -1.62 -9.73 -6.08
N ALA A 70 -2.70 -9.53 -5.31
CA ALA A 70 -4.05 -9.93 -5.69
C ALA A 70 -4.50 -9.26 -6.99
N LEU A 71 -4.32 -7.94 -7.12
CA LEU A 71 -4.68 -7.22 -8.34
C LEU A 71 -3.95 -7.76 -9.59
N ARG A 72 -2.70 -8.21 -9.47
CA ARG A 72 -1.97 -8.83 -10.60
C ARG A 72 -2.46 -10.23 -10.96
N VAL A 73 -3.10 -10.94 -10.04
CA VAL A 73 -3.73 -12.24 -10.31
C VAL A 73 -5.09 -12.05 -10.97
N ILE A 74 -5.82 -11.03 -10.54
CA ILE A 74 -7.22 -10.80 -10.95
C ILE A 74 -7.31 -10.03 -12.27
N LEU A 75 -6.36 -9.13 -12.55
CA LEU A 75 -6.42 -8.22 -13.69
C LEU A 75 -5.35 -8.58 -14.74
N ASP A 76 -5.82 -8.97 -15.93
CA ASP A 76 -4.95 -9.35 -17.05
C ASP A 76 -4.16 -8.18 -17.65
N ASN A 77 -4.66 -6.95 -17.50
CA ASN A 77 -4.01 -5.75 -18.04
C ASN A 77 -3.19 -5.03 -16.94
N PRO A 78 -1.86 -4.93 -17.06
CA PRO A 78 -1.01 -4.24 -16.08
C PRO A 78 -1.38 -2.77 -15.86
N LYS A 79 -1.97 -2.09 -16.84
CA LYS A 79 -2.47 -0.70 -16.66
C LYS A 79 -3.62 -0.66 -15.66
N ASN A 80 -4.49 -1.67 -15.66
CA ASN A 80 -5.64 -1.77 -14.75
C ASN A 80 -5.19 -2.09 -13.32
N VAL A 81 -4.09 -2.83 -13.14
CA VAL A 81 -3.49 -3.11 -11.82
C VAL A 81 -3.14 -1.82 -11.06
N TYR A 82 -2.66 -0.81 -11.79
CA TYR A 82 -2.30 0.47 -11.18
C TYR A 82 -3.46 1.46 -11.12
N GLY A 83 -4.38 1.41 -12.09
CA GLY A 83 -5.57 2.28 -12.10
C GLY A 83 -6.63 1.91 -11.06
N PHE A 84 -6.80 0.63 -10.72
CA PHE A 84 -7.91 0.16 -9.87
C PHE A 84 -7.99 0.90 -8.52
N MET A 85 -6.86 1.08 -7.86
CA MET A 85 -6.83 1.70 -6.53
C MET A 85 -7.20 3.19 -6.56
N SER A 86 -6.96 3.87 -7.68
CA SER A 86 -7.28 5.29 -7.87
C SER A 86 -8.69 5.52 -8.42
N MET A 87 -9.30 4.51 -9.03
CA MET A 87 -10.63 4.60 -9.65
C MET A 87 -11.74 4.66 -8.61
N ILE A 88 -12.75 5.49 -8.88
CA ILE A 88 -14.00 5.52 -8.10
C ILE A 88 -14.64 4.13 -8.15
N ASN A 89 -15.00 3.61 -6.98
CA ASN A 89 -15.66 2.32 -6.86
C ASN A 89 -17.03 2.50 -6.20
N HIS A 90 -18.07 2.02 -6.90
CA HIS A 90 -19.47 2.16 -6.48
C HIS A 90 -20.00 0.92 -5.76
N ASN A 91 -19.18 -0.11 -5.53
CA ASN A 91 -19.57 -1.23 -4.68
C ASN A 91 -19.86 -0.71 -3.26
N GLU A 92 -20.76 -1.38 -2.56
CA GLU A 92 -21.37 -0.95 -1.29
C GLU A 92 -20.35 -0.43 -0.25
N TYR A 93 -19.21 -1.11 -0.10
CA TYR A 93 -18.16 -0.68 0.84
C TYR A 93 -17.47 0.62 0.44
N PHE A 94 -17.24 0.80 -0.86
CA PHE A 94 -16.51 1.94 -1.37
C PHE A 94 -17.39 3.19 -1.47
N ASN A 95 -18.68 3.00 -1.73
CA ASN A 95 -19.72 4.02 -1.72
C ASN A 95 -19.32 5.30 -2.50
N GLY A 96 -18.78 5.13 -3.71
CA GLY A 96 -18.36 6.23 -4.57
C GLY A 96 -16.98 6.82 -4.24
N ARG A 97 -16.23 6.20 -3.32
CA ARG A 97 -14.81 6.52 -3.07
C ARG A 97 -13.91 5.52 -3.79
N SER A 98 -12.68 5.92 -4.10
CA SER A 98 -11.66 4.97 -4.55
C SER A 98 -11.11 4.17 -3.37
N PRO A 99 -10.59 2.95 -3.61
CA PRO A 99 -9.87 2.20 -2.58
C PRO A 99 -8.74 3.02 -1.92
N LEU A 100 -8.02 3.82 -2.71
CA LEU A 100 -6.95 4.69 -2.22
C LEU A 100 -7.49 5.77 -1.27
N GLN A 101 -8.64 6.38 -1.57
CA GLN A 101 -9.26 7.37 -0.68
C GLN A 101 -9.63 6.77 0.68
N ILE A 102 -10.04 5.50 0.72
CA ILE A 102 -10.39 4.80 1.96
C ILE A 102 -9.15 4.50 2.81
N ILE A 103 -8.13 3.89 2.22
CA ILE A 103 -6.90 3.54 2.97
C ILE A 103 -6.11 4.77 3.41
N SER A 104 -6.23 5.89 2.68
CA SER A 104 -5.57 7.17 3.00
C SER A 104 -6.04 7.79 4.31
N GLN A 105 -7.13 7.29 4.91
CA GLN A 105 -7.57 7.71 6.25
C GLN A 105 -6.61 7.23 7.36
N GLY A 106 -5.65 6.36 7.05
CA GLY A 106 -4.60 5.91 7.97
C GLY A 106 -5.05 4.85 8.98
N ASN A 107 -6.34 4.49 9.00
CA ASN A 107 -6.86 3.42 9.84
C ASN A 107 -6.45 2.03 9.29
N LEU A 108 -5.88 1.19 10.15
CA LEU A 108 -5.51 -0.19 9.80
C LEU A 108 -6.72 -1.03 9.38
N TYR A 109 -7.89 -0.79 10.00
CA TYR A 109 -9.13 -1.48 9.64
C TYR A 109 -9.49 -1.23 8.17
N SER A 110 -9.40 0.02 7.70
CA SER A 110 -9.67 0.37 6.30
C SER A 110 -8.70 -0.33 5.33
N LEU A 111 -7.43 -0.50 5.70
CA LEU A 111 -6.47 -1.28 4.92
C LEU A 111 -6.86 -2.76 4.86
N ARG A 112 -7.16 -3.36 6.01
CA ARG A 112 -7.57 -4.77 6.11
C ARG A 112 -8.83 -5.04 5.29
N GLU A 113 -9.86 -4.21 5.47
CA GLU A 113 -11.12 -4.37 4.74
C GLU A 113 -10.94 -4.16 3.24
N THR A 114 -10.13 -3.19 2.82
CA THR A 114 -9.80 -3.02 1.40
C THR A 114 -9.06 -4.23 0.84
N TRP A 115 -8.20 -4.87 1.62
CA TRP A 115 -7.55 -6.13 1.24
C TRP A 115 -8.52 -7.31 1.17
N LEU A 116 -9.57 -7.36 2.00
CA LEU A 116 -10.59 -8.42 1.99
C LEU A 116 -11.60 -8.28 0.84
N ARG A 117 -12.11 -7.06 0.58
CA ARG A 117 -12.58 -6.71 -0.78
C ARG A 117 -11.37 -6.85 -1.72
N VAL A 118 -11.34 -6.68 -3.03
CA VAL A 118 -10.15 -7.11 -3.83
C VAL A 118 -9.87 -8.63 -3.78
N THR A 119 -9.40 -9.23 -2.67
CA THR A 119 -9.06 -10.67 -2.62
C THR A 119 -10.27 -11.60 -2.68
N TRP A 120 -11.27 -11.42 -1.83
CA TRP A 120 -12.49 -12.25 -1.82
C TRP A 120 -13.53 -11.78 -2.84
N SER A 121 -13.27 -10.63 -3.44
CA SER A 121 -14.16 -9.93 -4.36
C SER A 121 -13.97 -10.40 -5.82
N ALA A 122 -12.97 -11.24 -6.07
CA ALA A 122 -12.57 -11.71 -7.38
C ALA A 122 -12.69 -13.24 -7.54
N LEU A 123 -13.40 -13.87 -6.61
CA LEU A 123 -13.90 -15.24 -6.70
C LEU A 123 -15.43 -15.21 -6.69
#